data_AF-A0A6A5SBJ8-F1
#
_entry.id   AF-A0A6A5SBJ8-F1
#
_cell.length_a   1.000
_cell.length_b   1.000
_cell.length_c   1.000
_cell.angle_alpha   90.00
_cell.angle_beta   90.00
_cell.angle_gamma   90.00
#
_symmetry.space_group_name_H-M   'P 1'
#
loop_
_entity.id
_entity.type
_entity.pdbx_description
1 polymer ?
#
loop_
_entity_poly.entity_id
_entity_poly.type
_entity_poly.pdbx_seq_one_letter_code
_entity_poly.pdbx_strand_id
1 'polypeptide(L)'
;MATTKLDGLITRTTVILEKPADWEEWIFLQKDSADRHHLWSMVNPHLDEAALEELEEPAAVELEQYHNKTKEDTGVVLKDMTTKEFQRYQQVERNYDRTLARYTIKKKALNNFTQEIGQTINRRHIHLIQSNNTAWLEEWLHVVRMCEAVNLPDITSPRAQRDFLLAIKGLDNTWATTQQATLF
;
A
#
# COMPACT_ATOMS: atom_id res chain seq x y z
N MET A 1 9.20 -27.68 30.10
CA MET A 1 8.14 -26.96 29.37
C MET A 1 8.73 -25.67 28.83
N ALA A 2 8.90 -25.57 27.53
CA ALA A 2 9.26 -24.33 26.85
C ALA A 2 8.41 -24.26 25.58
N THR A 3 7.61 -23.21 25.53
CA THR A 3 6.56 -22.91 24.55
C THR A 3 7.11 -22.80 23.14
N THR A 4 6.71 -23.74 22.29
CA THR A 4 6.75 -23.63 20.83
C THR A 4 5.89 -22.43 20.43
N LYS A 5 6.52 -21.28 20.15
CA LYS A 5 5.90 -20.27 19.29
C LYS A 5 5.81 -20.91 17.92
N LEU A 6 4.62 -21.38 17.61
CA LEU A 6 4.19 -21.70 16.26
C LEU A 6 4.18 -20.36 15.51
N ASP A 7 5.36 -19.90 15.08
CA ASP A 7 5.45 -18.81 14.12
C ASP A 7 4.71 -19.31 12.87
N GLY A 8 3.55 -18.70 12.65
CA GLY A 8 2.53 -19.16 11.73
C GLY A 8 3.07 -19.37 10.34
N LEU A 9 3.31 -20.65 10.02
CA LEU A 9 3.45 -21.16 8.67
C LEU A 9 2.06 -21.16 8.02
N ILE A 10 1.45 -19.97 7.87
CA ILE A 10 0.39 -19.80 6.89
C ILE A 10 1.13 -19.56 5.59
N THR A 11 1.25 -20.61 4.78
CA THR A 11 1.57 -20.49 3.36
C THR A 11 0.50 -19.59 2.74
N ARG A 12 0.72 -18.26 2.77
CA ARG A 12 -0.10 -17.33 1.99
C ARG A 12 0.13 -17.70 0.54
N THR A 13 -0.92 -18.14 -0.14
CA THR A 13 -0.93 -18.33 -1.58
C THR A 13 -0.57 -16.99 -2.21
N THR A 14 0.64 -16.87 -2.76
CA THR A 14 1.02 -15.69 -3.51
C THR A 14 0.26 -15.69 -4.83
N VAL A 15 -0.61 -14.70 -5.04
CA VAL A 15 -1.28 -14.48 -6.32
C VAL A 15 -0.37 -13.65 -7.21
N ILE A 16 -0.17 -14.10 -8.44
CA ILE A 16 0.50 -13.32 -9.48
C ILE A 16 -0.59 -12.61 -10.30
N LEU A 17 -0.56 -11.29 -10.35
CA LEU A 17 -1.47 -10.50 -11.17
C LEU A 17 -1.13 -10.69 -12.65
N GLU A 18 -1.84 -11.59 -13.33
CA GLU A 18 -1.64 -11.90 -14.76
C GLU A 18 -2.87 -11.59 -15.60
N LYS A 19 -4.07 -11.88 -15.08
CA LYS A 19 -5.36 -11.72 -15.78
C LYS A 19 -6.37 -10.96 -14.91
N PRO A 20 -7.44 -10.40 -15.50
CA PRO A 20 -8.48 -9.66 -14.76
C PRO A 20 -9.08 -10.40 -13.55
N ALA A 21 -9.18 -11.73 -13.62
CA ALA A 21 -9.73 -12.53 -12.52
C ALA A 21 -8.85 -12.55 -11.26
N ASP A 22 -7.57 -12.21 -11.36
CA ASP A 22 -6.63 -12.25 -10.22
C ASP A 22 -6.71 -10.98 -9.35
N TRP A 23 -7.38 -9.92 -9.83
CA TRP A 23 -7.36 -8.60 -9.21
C TRP A 23 -7.93 -8.57 -7.80
N GLU A 24 -9.07 -9.21 -7.57
CA GLU A 24 -9.75 -9.17 -6.26
C GLU A 24 -8.90 -9.83 -5.17
N GLU A 25 -8.41 -11.04 -5.44
CA GLU A 25 -7.56 -11.79 -4.50
C GLU A 25 -6.19 -11.09 -4.31
N TRP A 26 -5.61 -10.56 -5.40
CA TRP A 26 -4.35 -9.82 -5.33
C TRP A 26 -4.48 -8.54 -4.50
N ILE A 27 -5.49 -7.70 -4.73
CA ILE A 27 -5.75 -6.47 -3.94
C ILE A 27 -5.96 -6.82 -2.47
N PHE A 28 -6.72 -7.88 -2.17
CA PHE A 28 -6.94 -8.32 -0.80
C PHE A 28 -5.62 -8.66 -0.09
N LEU A 29 -4.72 -9.40 -0.76
CA LEU A 29 -3.40 -9.74 -0.22
C LEU A 29 -2.51 -8.51 -0.02
N GLN A 30 -2.53 -7.55 -0.95
CA GLN A 30 -1.78 -6.30 -0.81
C GLN A 30 -2.26 -5.47 0.37
N LYS A 31 -3.59 -5.36 0.55
CA LYS A 31 -4.19 -4.66 1.70
C LYS A 31 -3.75 -5.30 3.02
N ASP A 32 -3.90 -6.60 3.12
CA ASP A 32 -3.52 -7.36 4.30
C ASP A 32 -2.00 -7.26 4.57
N SER A 33 -1.14 -7.16 3.54
CA SER A 33 0.30 -6.88 3.69
C SER A 33 0.60 -5.47 4.19
N ALA A 34 -0.05 -4.46 3.61
CA ALA A 34 0.07 -3.09 4.06
C ALA A 34 -0.42 -2.90 5.51
N ASP A 35 -1.54 -3.52 5.89
CA ASP A 35 -2.10 -3.47 7.24
C ASP A 35 -1.14 -4.05 8.28
N ARG A 36 -0.46 -5.19 7.98
CA ARG A 36 0.57 -5.78 8.85
C ARG A 36 1.74 -4.84 9.14
N HIS A 37 2.01 -3.93 8.21
CA HIS A 37 3.10 -2.97 8.32
C HIS A 37 2.62 -1.56 8.71
N HIS A 38 1.33 -1.38 9.02
CA HIS A 38 0.71 -0.08 9.29
C HIS A 38 0.94 0.94 8.18
N LEU A 39 0.91 0.48 6.92
CA LEU A 39 1.14 1.28 5.72
C LEU A 39 -0.16 1.66 5.00
N TRP A 40 -1.29 1.01 5.33
CA TRP A 40 -2.51 1.16 4.53
C TRP A 40 -2.98 2.62 4.42
N SER A 41 -2.86 3.43 5.48
CA SER A 41 -3.16 4.87 5.43
C SER A 41 -2.34 5.65 4.39
N MET A 42 -1.19 5.12 3.97
CA MET A 42 -0.24 5.76 3.06
C MET A 42 -0.36 5.22 1.62
N VAL A 43 -0.94 4.03 1.43
CA VAL A 43 -0.97 3.33 0.12
C VAL A 43 -2.38 2.96 -0.33
N ASN A 44 -3.43 3.35 0.40
CA ASN A 44 -4.80 2.99 0.11
C ASN A 44 -5.25 3.62 -1.23
N PRO A 45 -5.51 2.81 -2.27
CA PRO A 45 -5.87 3.32 -3.60
C PRO A 45 -7.26 3.96 -3.66
N HIS A 46 -8.06 3.85 -2.59
CA HIS A 46 -9.38 4.47 -2.50
C HIS A 46 -9.35 5.88 -1.90
N LEU A 47 -8.19 6.36 -1.46
CA LEU A 47 -8.02 7.70 -0.94
C LEU A 47 -7.42 8.61 -2.02
N ASP A 48 -7.88 9.85 -2.07
CA ASP A 48 -7.22 10.90 -2.84
C ASP A 48 -5.83 11.17 -2.27
N GLU A 49 -4.91 11.66 -3.10
CA GLU A 49 -3.52 11.96 -2.70
C GLU A 49 -3.45 12.87 -1.46
N ALA A 50 -4.35 13.85 -1.36
CA ALA A 50 -4.43 14.76 -0.21
C ALA A 50 -4.90 14.09 1.10
N ALA A 51 -5.50 12.90 1.04
CA ALA A 51 -5.97 12.14 2.18
C ALA A 51 -5.01 11.01 2.58
N LEU A 52 -3.96 10.75 1.80
CA LEU A 52 -2.92 9.79 2.14
C LEU A 52 -2.01 10.36 3.24
N GLU A 53 -1.65 9.51 4.20
CA GLU A 53 -0.67 9.88 5.22
C GLU A 53 0.70 10.06 4.56
N GLU A 54 1.24 11.29 4.61
CA GLU A 54 2.56 11.60 4.08
C GLU A 54 3.67 11.09 5.00
N LEU A 55 4.73 10.53 4.40
CA LEU A 55 5.93 10.17 5.13
C LEU A 55 6.86 11.39 5.27
N GLU A 56 6.68 12.17 6.33
CA GLU A 56 7.55 13.31 6.59
C GLU A 56 8.87 12.90 7.26
N GLU A 57 9.98 13.35 6.69
CA GLU A 57 11.29 13.24 7.33
C GLU A 57 11.39 14.28 8.46
N PRO A 58 11.74 13.88 9.70
CA PRO A 58 11.80 14.82 10.80
C PRO A 58 12.90 15.86 10.56
N ALA A 59 12.61 17.12 10.87
CA ALA A 59 13.56 18.21 10.76
C ALA A 59 14.71 18.05 11.78
N ALA A 60 15.94 18.31 11.33
CA ALA A 60 17.11 18.30 12.19
C ALA A 60 16.98 19.33 13.31
N VAL A 61 17.42 18.94 14.51
CA VAL A 61 17.40 19.79 15.70
C VAL A 61 18.70 20.58 15.76
N GLU A 62 18.62 21.88 15.49
CA GLU A 62 19.77 22.78 15.59
C GLU A 62 19.89 23.36 17.00
N LEU A 63 21.07 23.25 17.62
CA LEU A 63 21.33 23.70 18.99
C LEU A 63 21.06 25.19 19.17
N GLU A 64 21.36 25.99 18.15
CA GLU A 64 21.24 27.44 18.10
C GLU A 64 19.80 27.92 18.35
N GLN A 65 18.79 27.10 18.05
CA GLN A 65 17.38 27.44 18.28
C GLN A 65 16.99 27.43 19.76
N TYR A 66 17.79 26.79 20.62
CA TYR A 66 17.47 26.56 22.03
C TYR A 66 18.25 27.42 23.01
N HIS A 67 19.12 28.29 22.50
CA HIS A 67 19.95 29.19 23.30
C HIS A 67 19.64 30.66 22.98
N ASN A 68 19.38 31.44 24.02
CA ASN A 68 19.22 32.88 23.87
C ASN A 68 20.57 33.56 23.92
N LYS A 69 21.05 34.03 22.76
CA LYS A 69 22.37 34.67 22.66
C LYS A 69 22.48 35.88 23.59
N THR A 70 23.59 35.97 24.32
CA THR A 70 23.94 37.11 25.17
C THR A 70 25.26 37.73 24.75
N LYS A 71 25.57 38.91 25.32
CA LYS A 71 26.87 39.57 25.06
C LYS A 71 28.05 38.87 25.74
N GLU A 72 27.78 37.96 26.67
CA GLU A 72 28.78 37.23 27.47
C GLU A 72 29.12 35.87 26.85
N ASP A 73 28.43 35.47 25.79
CA ASP A 73 28.61 34.19 25.13
C ASP A 73 30.04 34.03 24.59
N THR A 74 30.61 32.86 24.81
CA THR A 74 31.94 32.48 24.32
C THR A 74 31.94 32.14 22.83
N GLY A 75 30.77 32.12 22.19
CA GLY A 75 30.58 31.73 20.79
C GLY A 75 30.43 30.23 20.60
N VAL A 76 30.42 29.46 21.70
CA VAL A 76 30.19 28.01 21.69
C VAL A 76 28.88 27.74 22.41
N VAL A 77 27.80 27.60 21.63
CA VAL A 77 26.42 27.49 22.12
C VAL A 77 26.29 26.49 23.28
N LEU A 78 26.89 25.31 23.17
CA LEU A 78 26.81 24.28 24.21
C LEU A 78 27.40 24.72 25.57
N LYS A 79 28.44 25.57 25.56
CA LYS A 79 29.05 26.11 26.78
C LYS A 79 28.26 27.29 27.35
N ASP A 80 27.63 28.05 26.46
CA ASP A 80 26.89 29.28 26.79
C ASP A 80 25.44 28.96 27.24
N MET A 81 24.95 27.74 26.97
CA MET A 81 23.64 27.28 27.38
C MET A 81 23.48 27.16 28.90
N THR A 82 22.36 27.68 29.40
CA THR A 82 21.91 27.41 30.76
C THR A 82 21.47 25.95 30.92
N THR A 83 21.44 25.45 32.17
CA THR A 83 20.93 24.10 32.46
C THR A 83 19.50 23.87 31.93
N LYS A 84 18.64 24.88 32.01
CA LYS A 84 17.26 24.79 31.51
C LYS A 84 17.20 24.72 29.99
N GLU A 85 18.03 25.50 29.29
CA GLU A 85 18.14 25.44 27.82
C GLU A 85 18.65 24.07 27.38
N PHE A 86 19.70 23.56 28.03
CA PHE A 86 20.28 22.26 27.71
C PHE A 86 19.28 21.12 27.93
N GLN A 87 18.50 21.16 29.02
CA GLN A 87 17.44 20.19 29.27
C GLN A 87 16.34 20.22 28.21
N ARG A 88 15.94 21.41 27.73
CA ARG A 88 14.97 21.53 26.63
C ARG A 88 15.51 20.93 25.33
N TYR A 89 16.75 21.26 24.97
CA TYR A 89 17.43 20.68 23.81
C TYR A 89 17.47 19.15 23.87
N GLN A 90 17.94 18.58 24.99
CA GLN A 90 18.00 17.12 25.16
C GLN A 90 16.64 16.44 25.01
N GLN A 91 15.56 17.08 25.46
CA GLN A 91 14.22 16.52 25.31
C GLN A 91 13.76 16.51 23.85
N VAL A 92 14.07 17.57 23.08
CA VAL A 92 13.74 17.63 21.65
C VAL A 92 14.61 16.67 20.84
N GLU A 93 15.91 16.60 21.11
CA GLU A 93 16.83 15.65 20.47
C GLU A 93 16.34 14.20 20.64
N ARG A 94 15.95 13.80 21.85
CA ARG A 94 15.35 12.47 22.09
C ARG A 94 14.07 12.24 21.31
N ASN A 95 13.23 13.27 21.17
CA ASN A 95 12.00 13.16 20.39
C ASN A 95 12.30 13.06 18.89
N TYR A 96 13.30 13.79 18.41
CA TYR A 96 13.81 13.71 17.04
C TYR A 96 14.32 12.30 16.75
N ASP A 97 15.21 11.74 17.57
CA ASP A 97 15.74 10.38 17.40
C ASP A 97 14.62 9.33 17.32
N ARG A 98 13.63 9.43 18.20
CA ARG A 98 12.46 8.54 18.19
C ARG A 98 11.64 8.68 16.91
N THR A 99 11.51 9.89 16.40
CA THR A 99 10.73 10.16 15.19
C THR A 99 11.50 9.72 13.94
N LEU A 100 12.81 9.92 13.91
CA LEU A 100 13.70 9.44 12.85
C LEU A 100 13.73 7.91 12.80
N ALA A 101 13.76 7.25 13.96
CA ALA A 101 13.64 5.80 14.03
C ALA A 101 12.30 5.29 13.46
N ARG A 102 11.17 5.95 13.78
CA ARG A 102 9.87 5.61 13.19
C ARG A 102 9.83 5.86 11.68
N TYR A 103 10.34 7.00 11.23
CA TYR A 103 10.44 7.35 9.81
C TYR A 103 11.25 6.30 9.04
N THR A 104 12.43 5.93 9.52
CA THR A 104 13.29 4.94 8.87
C THR A 104 12.66 3.55 8.80
N ILE A 105 11.96 3.12 9.86
CA ILE A 105 11.21 1.85 9.88
C ILE A 105 10.08 1.89 8.83
N LYS A 106 9.27 2.97 8.80
CA LYS A 106 8.19 3.13 7.81
C LYS A 106 8.73 3.18 6.38
N LYS A 107 9.80 3.95 6.13
CA LYS A 107 10.46 4.05 4.81
C LYS A 107 10.94 2.69 4.32
N LYS A 108 11.55 1.90 5.20
CA LYS A 108 11.98 0.54 4.87
C LYS A 108 10.78 -0.37 4.58
N ALA A 109 9.71 -0.27 5.36
CA ALA A 109 8.49 -1.05 5.13
C ALA A 109 7.82 -0.70 3.79
N LEU A 110 7.75 0.60 3.43
CA LEU A 110 7.27 1.03 2.11
C LEU A 110 8.12 0.47 0.98
N ASN A 111 9.45 0.56 1.06
CA ASN A 111 10.33 0.00 0.03
C ASN A 111 10.13 -1.51 -0.14
N ASN A 112 10.00 -2.23 0.97
CA ASN A 112 9.73 -3.67 0.94
C ASN A 112 8.36 -3.97 0.32
N PHE A 113 7.34 -3.17 0.63
CA PHE A 113 6.00 -3.32 0.07
C PHE A 113 5.97 -3.05 -1.44
N THR A 114 6.67 -2.00 -1.91
CA THR A 114 6.87 -1.74 -3.33
C THR A 114 7.56 -2.91 -4.04
N GLN A 115 8.54 -3.53 -3.38
CA GLN A 115 9.20 -4.72 -3.90
C GLN A 115 8.26 -5.93 -3.97
N GLU A 116 7.41 -6.13 -2.95
CA GLU A 116 6.38 -7.19 -2.91
C GLU A 116 5.37 -7.02 -4.06
N ILE A 117 4.85 -5.81 -4.27
CA ILE A 117 3.99 -5.47 -5.41
C ILE A 117 4.70 -5.84 -6.72
N GLY A 118 5.96 -5.42 -6.88
CA GLY A 118 6.75 -5.73 -8.09
C GLY A 118 6.99 -7.22 -8.34
N GLN A 119 7.08 -8.03 -7.29
CA GLN A 119 7.27 -9.49 -7.38
C GLN A 119 5.97 -10.26 -7.64
N THR A 120 4.82 -9.67 -7.30
CA THR A 120 3.49 -10.29 -7.41
C THR A 120 2.74 -9.83 -8.65
N ILE A 121 3.37 -9.07 -9.54
CA ILE A 121 2.82 -8.68 -10.84
C ILE A 121 3.53 -9.45 -11.95
N ASN A 122 2.77 -9.95 -12.93
CA ASN A 122 3.35 -10.61 -14.09
C ASN A 122 4.24 -9.62 -14.86
N ARG A 123 5.41 -10.08 -15.33
CA ARG A 123 6.41 -9.21 -15.99
C ARG A 123 5.85 -8.40 -17.17
N ARG A 124 4.83 -8.93 -17.86
CA ARG A 124 4.15 -8.23 -18.96
C ARG A 124 3.43 -6.95 -18.51
N HIS A 125 3.02 -6.88 -17.25
CA HIS A 125 2.25 -5.78 -16.65
C HIS A 125 3.12 -4.83 -15.81
N ILE A 126 4.44 -5.02 -15.73
CA ILE A 126 5.34 -4.12 -14.99
C ILE A 126 5.26 -2.67 -15.50
N HIS A 127 4.96 -2.46 -16.78
CA HIS A 127 4.77 -1.12 -17.34
C HIS A 127 3.62 -0.33 -16.69
N LEU A 128 2.64 -1.03 -16.09
CA LEU A 128 1.49 -0.44 -15.39
C LEU A 128 1.87 0.20 -14.06
N ILE A 129 2.95 -0.26 -13.43
CA ILE A 129 3.48 0.27 -12.17
C ILE A 129 4.70 1.18 -12.35
N GLN A 130 5.41 1.03 -13.48
CA GLN A 130 6.60 1.84 -13.79
C GLN A 130 6.27 3.20 -14.39
N SER A 131 5.10 3.34 -15.01
CA SER A 131 4.63 4.62 -15.51
C SER A 131 3.64 5.19 -14.51
N ASN A 132 3.89 6.42 -14.03
CA ASN A 132 2.87 7.28 -13.38
C ASN A 132 1.70 7.63 -14.33
N ASN A 133 1.57 6.88 -15.43
CA ASN A 133 0.61 7.08 -16.48
C ASN A 133 -0.56 6.14 -16.24
N THR A 134 -1.34 6.43 -15.20
CA THR A 134 -2.63 5.82 -14.95
C THR A 134 -3.68 6.23 -15.98
N ALA A 135 -3.33 7.05 -16.98
CA ALA A 135 -4.28 7.53 -17.99
C ALA A 135 -4.97 6.39 -18.73
N TRP A 136 -4.27 5.27 -19.01
CA TRP A 136 -4.91 4.11 -19.62
C TRP A 136 -5.88 3.39 -18.65
N LEU A 137 -5.60 3.40 -17.34
CA LEU A 137 -6.47 2.81 -16.32
C LEU A 137 -7.71 3.68 -16.10
N GLU A 138 -7.54 5.01 -16.07
CA GLU A 138 -8.64 5.97 -16.03
C GLU A 138 -9.49 5.90 -17.29
N GLU A 139 -8.87 5.80 -18.47
CA GLU A 139 -9.55 5.59 -19.75
C GLU A 139 -10.31 4.25 -19.76
N TRP A 140 -9.70 3.18 -19.24
CA TRP A 140 -10.35 1.88 -19.13
C TRP A 140 -11.53 1.90 -18.14
N LEU A 141 -11.36 2.48 -16.95
CA LEU A 141 -12.45 2.66 -15.97
C LEU A 141 -13.55 3.58 -16.51
N HIS A 142 -13.20 4.58 -17.33
CA HIS A 142 -14.17 5.43 -18.01
C HIS A 142 -14.98 4.62 -19.05
N VAL A 143 -14.31 3.81 -19.88
CA VAL A 143 -14.97 2.93 -20.85
C VAL A 143 -15.87 1.90 -20.15
N VAL A 144 -15.40 1.29 -19.05
CA VAL A 144 -16.20 0.34 -18.25
C VAL A 144 -17.44 1.04 -17.68
N ARG A 145 -17.29 2.23 -17.07
CA ARG A 145 -18.42 3.02 -16.56
C ARG A 145 -19.39 3.45 -17.65
N MET A 146 -18.88 3.81 -18.83
CA MET A 146 -19.72 4.08 -20.00
C MET A 146 -20.51 2.84 -20.39
N CYS A 147 -19.87 1.68 -20.50
CA CYS A 147 -20.52 0.42 -20.83
C CYS A 147 -21.57 0.00 -19.77
N GLU A 148 -21.30 0.21 -18.49
CA GLU A 148 -22.28 0.02 -17.41
C GLU A 148 -23.46 0.97 -17.55
N ALA A 149 -23.21 2.25 -17.86
CA ALA A 149 -24.25 3.26 -18.05
C ALA A 149 -25.16 2.97 -19.26
N VAL A 150 -24.64 2.33 -20.32
CA VAL A 150 -25.46 1.83 -21.45
C VAL A 150 -25.96 0.38 -21.24
N ASN A 151 -25.73 -0.19 -20.06
CA ASN A 151 -26.19 -1.52 -19.66
C ASN A 151 -25.73 -2.63 -20.63
N LEU A 152 -24.46 -2.56 -21.08
CA LEU A 152 -23.91 -3.51 -22.04
C LEU A 152 -23.87 -4.92 -21.44
N PRO A 153 -24.49 -5.93 -22.09
CA PRO A 153 -24.71 -7.26 -21.52
C PRO A 153 -23.43 -8.03 -21.15
N ASP A 154 -22.30 -7.64 -21.73
CA ASP A 154 -21.00 -8.28 -21.54
C ASP A 154 -20.27 -7.75 -20.29
N ILE A 155 -20.71 -6.60 -19.75
CA ILE A 155 -20.14 -5.95 -18.56
C ILE A 155 -21.13 -6.02 -17.38
N THR A 156 -22.44 -5.84 -17.60
CA THR A 156 -23.45 -5.87 -16.52
C THR A 156 -24.12 -7.22 -16.34
N SER A 157 -23.93 -8.17 -17.25
CA SER A 157 -24.56 -9.50 -17.16
C SER A 157 -23.52 -10.62 -17.27
N PRO A 158 -23.79 -11.80 -16.69
CA PRO A 158 -22.91 -12.97 -16.76
C PRO A 158 -22.88 -13.59 -18.18
N ARG A 159 -22.96 -12.79 -19.25
CA ARG A 159 -23.07 -13.27 -20.63
C ARG A 159 -21.84 -14.03 -21.08
N ALA A 160 -20.64 -13.55 -20.75
CA ALA A 160 -19.41 -14.29 -20.99
C ALA A 160 -19.40 -15.65 -20.25
N GLN A 161 -19.94 -15.71 -19.03
CA GLN A 161 -20.09 -16.96 -18.27
C GLN A 161 -21.16 -17.87 -18.88
N ARG A 162 -22.28 -17.32 -19.37
CA ARG A 162 -23.33 -18.06 -20.08
C ARG A 162 -22.84 -18.62 -21.41
N ASP A 163 -22.11 -17.85 -22.20
CA ASP A 163 -21.56 -18.28 -23.49
C ASP A 163 -20.50 -19.38 -23.29
N PHE A 164 -19.69 -19.26 -22.24
CA PHE A 164 -18.78 -20.32 -21.82
C PHE A 164 -19.52 -21.59 -21.39
N LEU A 165 -20.55 -21.48 -20.55
CA LEU A 165 -21.37 -22.63 -20.13
C LEU A 165 -22.09 -23.29 -21.31
N LEU A 166 -22.57 -22.51 -22.29
CA LEU A 166 -23.17 -23.03 -23.53
C LEU A 166 -22.15 -23.80 -24.38
N ALA A 167 -20.90 -23.31 -24.47
CA ALA A 167 -19.83 -24.02 -25.16
C ALA A 167 -19.46 -25.33 -24.45
N ILE A 168 -19.36 -25.33 -23.12
CA ILE A 168 -19.05 -26.53 -22.31
C ILE A 168 -20.20 -27.54 -22.31
N LYS A 169 -21.45 -27.11 -22.50
CA LYS A 169 -22.63 -27.99 -22.51
C LYS A 169 -22.55 -29.10 -23.57
N GLY A 170 -21.85 -28.86 -24.68
CA GLY A 170 -21.58 -29.87 -25.71
C GLY A 170 -20.54 -30.94 -25.29
N LEU A 171 -19.74 -30.66 -24.27
CA LEU A 171 -18.68 -31.53 -23.75
C LEU A 171 -19.10 -32.22 -22.44
N ASP A 172 -19.72 -31.49 -21.52
CA ASP A 172 -20.29 -32.01 -20.27
C ASP A 172 -21.56 -31.23 -19.89
N ASN A 173 -22.70 -31.79 -20.30
CA ASN A 173 -24.01 -31.18 -20.08
C ASN A 173 -24.41 -31.14 -18.60
N THR A 174 -23.97 -32.12 -17.80
CA THR A 174 -24.40 -32.26 -16.40
C THR A 174 -23.73 -31.20 -15.53
N TRP A 175 -22.42 -31.00 -15.72
CA TRP A 175 -21.67 -29.97 -15.02
C TRP A 175 -22.11 -28.57 -15.43
N ALA A 176 -22.24 -28.30 -16.74
CA ALA A 176 -22.64 -26.99 -17.24
C ALA A 176 -24.04 -26.57 -16.73
N THR A 177 -24.99 -27.51 -16.70
CA THR A 177 -26.34 -27.25 -16.18
C THR A 177 -26.35 -27.00 -14.67
N THR A 178 -25.48 -27.68 -13.92
CA THR A 178 -25.34 -27.46 -12.46
C THR A 178 -24.77 -26.07 -12.16
N GLN A 179 -23.74 -25.63 -12.88
CA GLN A 179 -23.17 -24.29 -12.70
C GLN A 179 -24.13 -23.17 -13.13
N GLN A 180 -24.92 -23.40 -14.17
CA GLN A 180 -25.94 -22.44 -14.62
C GLN A 180 -27.03 -22.19 -13.57
N ALA A 181 -27.35 -23.19 -12.73
CA ALA A 181 -28.33 -23.07 -11.65
C ALA A 181 -27.84 -22.28 -10.43
N THR A 182 -26.53 -22.03 -10.32
CA THR A 182 -25.92 -21.28 -9.21
C THR A 182 -25.73 -19.78 -9.54
N LEU A 183 -25.82 -19.42 -10.83
CA LEU A 183 -25.63 -18.06 -11.34
C LEU A 183 -26.94 -17.24 -11.41
N PHE A 184 -28.10 -17.85 -11.13
CA PHE A 184 -29.44 -17.23 -11.06
C PHE A 184 -30.16 -17.66 -9.79
#